data_AF-W4QJ01-F1
#
_entry.id   AF-W4QJ01-F1
#
_cell.length_a   1.000
_cell.length_b   1.000
_cell.length_c   1.000
_cell.angle_alpha   90.00
_cell.angle_beta   90.00
_cell.angle_gamma   90.00
#
_symmetry.space_group_name_H-M   'P 1'
#
loop_
_entity.id
_entity.type
_entity.pdbx_description
1 polymer ?
#
loop_
_entity_poly.entity_id
_entity_poly.type
_entity_poly.pdbx_seq_one_letter_code
_entity_poly.pdbx_strand_id
1 'polypeptide(L)'
;MTKEFESFQGEGALLVYDSFSERSSHRMFEQSIELATSLLATLIRKHSYARFYIRKDRWEAITVHQSMIPALQALAYAEPNRKPIEAIDGVYRKWSGMHIYYVCAELNQALLAACRTLQAQRVTMTICTVALTGTEQRIVNELETLGVKVVEIS
;
A
#
# COMPACT_ATOMS: atom_id res chain seq x y z
N MET A 1 0.61 -14.50 -14.31
CA MET A 1 -0.24 -14.18 -13.17
C MET A 1 0.22 -15.09 -12.03
N THR A 2 0.85 -14.55 -10.98
CA THR A 2 1.44 -15.36 -9.91
C THR A 2 0.39 -15.76 -8.88
N LYS A 3 0.64 -16.86 -8.14
CA LYS A 3 -0.28 -17.40 -7.13
C LYS A 3 -0.55 -16.42 -5.97
N GLU A 4 0.29 -15.41 -5.76
CA GLU A 4 0.03 -14.40 -4.71
C GLU A 4 -1.26 -13.61 -4.97
N PHE A 5 -1.59 -13.32 -6.25
CA PHE A 5 -2.77 -12.54 -6.64
C PHE A 5 -4.12 -13.23 -6.36
N GLU A 6 -4.12 -14.56 -6.21
CA GLU A 6 -5.34 -15.33 -5.96
C GLU A 6 -5.83 -15.19 -4.52
N SER A 7 -4.90 -14.96 -3.57
CA SER A 7 -5.17 -14.83 -2.13
C SER A 7 -5.85 -13.52 -1.70
N PHE A 8 -6.02 -12.58 -2.61
CA PHE A 8 -6.72 -11.32 -2.37
C PHE A 8 -8.24 -11.57 -2.33
N GLN A 9 -8.80 -11.80 -1.14
CA GLN A 9 -10.23 -11.98 -0.91
C GLN A 9 -10.67 -11.23 0.36
N GLY A 10 -11.58 -10.26 0.21
CA GLY A 10 -12.25 -9.66 1.35
C GLY A 10 -13.27 -8.60 0.94
N GLU A 11 -14.54 -8.78 1.33
CA GLU A 11 -15.45 -7.65 1.44
C GLU A 11 -14.86 -6.65 2.44
N GLY A 12 -14.61 -5.40 2.00
CA GLY A 12 -13.97 -4.39 2.84
C GLY A 12 -12.45 -4.32 2.76
N ALA A 13 -11.81 -5.01 1.80
CA ALA A 13 -10.40 -4.82 1.50
C ALA A 13 -10.12 -3.39 1.00
N LEU A 14 -9.06 -2.78 1.54
CA LEU A 14 -8.60 -1.43 1.20
C LEU A 14 -7.24 -1.52 0.51
N LEU A 15 -7.11 -0.90 -0.67
CA LEU A 15 -5.80 -0.69 -1.30
C LEU A 15 -5.27 0.69 -0.95
N VAL A 16 -4.01 0.75 -0.53
CA VAL A 16 -3.30 1.99 -0.20
C VAL A 16 -2.05 2.07 -1.05
N TYR A 17 -1.78 3.19 -1.70
CA TYR A 17 -0.52 3.50 -2.36
C TYR A 17 0.17 4.65 -1.65
N ASP A 18 1.39 4.43 -1.17
CA ASP A 18 2.24 5.46 -0.58
C ASP A 18 3.33 5.84 -1.58
N SER A 19 3.30 7.10 -2.05
CA SER A 19 4.30 7.59 -3.00
C SER A 19 5.66 7.89 -2.35
N PHE A 20 5.86 7.55 -1.08
CA PHE A 20 7.16 7.72 -0.42
C PHE A 20 8.28 7.01 -1.18
N SER A 21 9.31 7.77 -1.53
CA SER A 21 10.51 7.28 -2.23
C SER A 21 11.66 8.24 -1.98
N GLU A 22 12.60 7.86 -1.13
CA GLU A 22 13.80 8.65 -0.82
C GLU A 22 15.05 8.04 -1.44
N ARG A 23 15.22 6.72 -1.29
CA ARG A 23 16.37 5.95 -1.73
C ARG A 23 16.06 5.06 -2.94
N SER A 24 14.79 4.73 -3.16
CA SER A 24 14.38 3.93 -4.32
C SER A 24 14.69 4.63 -5.64
N SER A 25 15.07 3.84 -6.65
CA SER A 25 15.28 4.36 -7.99
C SER A 25 13.96 4.82 -8.62
N HIS A 26 14.03 5.71 -9.60
CA HIS A 26 12.85 6.15 -10.35
C HIS A 26 12.08 4.97 -10.97
N ARG A 27 12.81 3.97 -11.46
CA ARG A 27 12.23 2.73 -11.99
C ARG A 27 11.42 1.96 -10.94
N MET A 28 11.93 1.81 -9.71
CA MET A 28 11.20 1.13 -8.63
C MET A 28 9.93 1.89 -8.26
N PHE A 29 9.99 3.22 -8.27
CA PHE A 29 8.81 4.06 -8.07
C PHE A 29 7.75 3.82 -9.14
N GLU A 30 8.10 3.86 -10.42
CA GLU A 30 7.18 3.57 -11.52
C GLU A 30 6.59 2.15 -11.41
N GLN A 31 7.42 1.15 -11.11
CA GLN A 31 6.95 -0.22 -10.92
C GLN A 31 5.99 -0.35 -9.73
N SER A 32 6.16 0.44 -8.68
CA SER A 32 5.22 0.45 -7.55
C SER A 32 3.84 1.01 -7.95
N ILE A 33 3.80 1.97 -8.88
CA ILE A 33 2.56 2.48 -9.49
C ILE A 33 1.89 1.40 -10.33
N GLU A 34 2.66 0.67 -11.14
CA GLU A 34 2.16 -0.45 -11.94
C GLU A 34 1.60 -1.57 -11.05
N LEU A 35 2.27 -1.87 -9.94
CA LEU A 35 1.83 -2.85 -8.95
C LEU A 35 0.51 -2.41 -8.31
N ALA A 36 0.41 -1.16 -7.83
CA ALA A 36 -0.82 -0.61 -7.27
C ALA A 36 -1.97 -0.68 -8.28
N THR A 37 -1.72 -0.33 -9.54
CA THR A 37 -2.69 -0.41 -10.64
C THR A 37 -3.18 -1.84 -10.85
N SER A 38 -2.27 -2.81 -10.89
CA SER A 38 -2.56 -4.22 -11.13
C SER A 38 -3.36 -4.85 -9.98
N LEU A 39 -3.03 -4.49 -8.73
CA LEU A 39 -3.76 -4.91 -7.54
C LEU A 39 -5.16 -4.32 -7.52
N LEU A 40 -5.31 -3.03 -7.83
CA LEU A 40 -6.60 -2.36 -7.88
C LEU A 40 -7.52 -2.99 -8.94
N ALA A 41 -7.00 -3.22 -10.15
CA ALA A 41 -7.74 -3.91 -11.21
C ALA A 41 -8.20 -5.30 -10.77
N THR A 42 -7.38 -6.01 -10.01
CA THR A 42 -7.72 -7.33 -9.48
C THR A 42 -8.83 -7.26 -8.44
N LEU A 43 -8.77 -6.29 -7.52
CA LEU A 43 -9.82 -6.09 -6.51
C LEU A 43 -11.17 -5.75 -7.16
N ILE A 44 -11.19 -4.87 -8.15
CA ILE A 44 -12.43 -4.47 -8.86
C ILE A 44 -13.03 -5.60 -9.69
N ARG A 45 -12.21 -6.55 -10.18
CA ARG A 45 -12.74 -7.74 -10.85
C ARG A 45 -13.41 -8.72 -9.87
N LYS A 46 -12.94 -8.76 -8.63
CA LYS A 46 -13.47 -9.66 -7.59
C LYS A 46 -14.62 -9.05 -6.78
N HIS A 47 -14.70 -7.73 -6.71
CA HIS A 47 -15.66 -6.99 -5.88
C HIS A 47 -16.38 -5.91 -6.69
N SER A 48 -17.62 -5.58 -6.34
CA SER A 48 -18.41 -4.55 -7.05
C SER A 48 -17.85 -3.13 -6.93
N TYR A 49 -17.00 -2.90 -5.94
CA TYR A 49 -16.21 -1.69 -5.76
C TYR A 49 -14.96 -1.99 -4.92
N ALA A 50 -13.97 -1.10 -5.00
CA ALA A 50 -12.79 -1.09 -4.15
C ALA A 50 -12.59 0.31 -3.55
N ARG A 51 -12.14 0.35 -2.29
CA ARG A 51 -11.64 1.59 -1.70
C ARG A 51 -10.15 1.69 -2.01
N PHE A 52 -9.74 2.83 -2.53
CA PHE A 52 -8.36 3.14 -2.85
C PHE A 52 -7.95 4.42 -2.13
N TYR A 53 -6.79 4.41 -1.49
CA TYR A 53 -6.18 5.60 -0.92
C TYR A 53 -4.81 5.80 -1.55
N ILE A 54 -4.49 7.04 -1.87
CA ILE A 54 -3.17 7.43 -2.36
C ILE A 54 -2.58 8.51 -1.47
N ARG A 55 -1.33 8.34 -1.05
CA ARG A 55 -0.55 9.38 -0.39
C ARG A 55 0.25 10.12 -1.44
N LYS A 56 -0.08 11.39 -1.62
CA LYS A 56 0.84 12.40 -2.17
C LYS A 56 1.37 13.17 -0.95
N ASP A 57 1.10 14.46 -0.82
CA ASP A 57 1.36 15.20 0.43
C ASP A 57 0.40 14.83 1.57
N ARG A 58 -0.81 14.42 1.20
CA ARG A 58 -1.90 14.01 2.07
C ARG A 58 -2.56 12.76 1.52
N TRP A 59 -3.36 12.10 2.34
CA TRP A 59 -4.19 10.99 1.93
C TRP A 59 -5.39 11.46 1.12
N GLU A 60 -5.50 10.98 -0.11
CA GLU A 60 -6.68 11.14 -0.97
C GLU A 60 -7.44 9.82 -1.01
N ALA A 61 -8.75 9.87 -0.75
CA ALA A 61 -9.62 8.70 -0.78
C ALA A 61 -10.39 8.66 -2.11
N ILE A 62 -10.33 7.53 -2.80
CA ILE A 62 -10.98 7.30 -4.09
C ILE A 62 -11.81 6.01 -3.97
N THR A 63 -13.10 6.10 -4.29
CA THR A 63 -13.94 4.90 -4.42
C THR A 63 -13.99 4.50 -5.89
N VAL A 64 -13.59 3.27 -6.18
CA VAL A 64 -13.48 2.76 -7.54
C VAL A 64 -14.56 1.71 -7.75
N HIS A 65 -15.45 1.96 -8.71
CA HIS A 65 -16.49 1.02 -9.12
C HIS A 65 -16.07 0.32 -10.41
N GLN A 66 -16.93 0.32 -11.44
CA GLN A 66 -16.64 -0.28 -12.74
C GLN A 66 -15.56 0.45 -13.54
N SER A 67 -15.37 1.75 -13.30
CA SER A 67 -14.36 2.56 -14.00
C SER A 67 -13.15 2.83 -13.10
N MET A 68 -11.97 2.43 -13.58
CA MET A 68 -10.68 2.72 -12.92
C MET A 68 -10.13 4.12 -13.21
N ILE A 69 -10.75 4.88 -14.12
CA ILE A 69 -10.20 6.15 -14.63
C ILE A 69 -9.79 7.11 -13.49
N PRO A 70 -10.60 7.36 -12.45
CA PRO A 70 -10.19 8.29 -11.39
C PRO A 70 -8.94 7.84 -10.63
N ALA A 71 -8.79 6.54 -10.40
CA ALA A 71 -7.61 5.99 -9.71
C ALA A 71 -6.38 5.99 -10.61
N LEU A 72 -6.54 5.66 -11.90
CA LEU A 72 -5.46 5.73 -12.88
C LEU A 72 -4.96 7.16 -13.07
N GLN A 73 -5.86 8.15 -13.12
CA GLN A 73 -5.48 9.55 -13.16
C GLN A 73 -4.71 9.94 -11.89
N ALA A 74 -5.19 9.57 -10.71
CA ALA A 74 -4.50 9.89 -9.46
C ALA A 74 -3.10 9.27 -9.38
N LEU A 75 -2.93 8.03 -9.87
CA LEU A 75 -1.66 7.33 -9.96
C LEU A 75 -0.73 7.91 -11.04
N ALA A 76 -1.26 8.30 -12.20
CA ALA A 76 -0.48 8.91 -13.29
C ALA A 76 0.11 10.28 -12.90
N TYR A 77 -0.54 11.00 -11.99
CA TYR A 77 -0.05 12.25 -11.41
C TYR A 77 0.67 12.05 -10.07
N ALA A 78 0.99 10.81 -9.68
CA ALA A 78 1.73 10.56 -8.45
C ALA A 78 3.20 10.90 -8.66
N GLU A 79 3.75 11.74 -7.77
CA GLU A 79 5.17 12.05 -7.72
C GLU A 79 5.80 11.46 -6.45
N PRO A 80 7.11 11.16 -6.47
CA PRO A 80 7.83 10.71 -5.28
C PRO A 80 7.67 11.69 -4.12
N ASN A 81 7.08 11.25 -3.01
CA ASN A 81 7.02 12.02 -1.78
C ASN A 81 8.27 11.74 -0.94
N ARG A 82 8.96 12.79 -0.49
CA ARG A 82 10.11 12.67 0.41
C ARG A 82 9.73 12.75 1.89
N LYS A 83 8.51 13.16 2.21
CA LYS A 83 8.00 13.22 3.58
C LYS A 83 7.65 11.80 4.03
N PRO A 84 8.27 11.26 5.10
CA PRO A 84 7.90 9.96 5.63
C PRO A 84 6.44 9.90 6.08
N ILE A 85 5.90 8.70 6.22
CA ILE A 85 4.57 8.48 6.78
C ILE A 85 4.53 8.87 8.26
N GLU A 86 3.45 9.53 8.67
CA GLU A 86 3.26 9.91 10.07
C GLU A 86 2.84 8.68 10.88
N ALA A 87 3.46 8.46 12.04
CA ALA A 87 3.12 7.33 12.89
C ALA A 87 1.66 7.36 13.38
N ILE A 88 1.06 8.55 13.44
CA ILE A 88 -0.34 8.78 13.81
C ILE A 88 -0.95 9.72 12.78
N ASP A 89 -1.99 9.28 12.08
CA ASP A 89 -2.76 10.09 11.14
C ASP A 89 -4.26 9.90 11.40
N GLY A 90 -5.05 10.94 11.15
CA GLY A 90 -6.52 10.88 11.29
C GLY A 90 -7.17 9.85 10.38
N VAL A 91 -6.56 9.53 9.24
CA VAL A 91 -7.08 8.54 8.29
C VAL A 91 -7.08 7.13 8.86
N TYR A 92 -6.14 6.80 9.76
CA TYR A 92 -6.00 5.44 10.31
C TYR A 92 -7.25 4.99 11.06
N ARG A 93 -7.94 5.92 11.74
CA ARG A 93 -9.22 5.64 12.40
C ARG A 93 -10.29 5.13 11.44
N LYS A 94 -10.28 5.62 10.18
CA LYS A 94 -11.21 5.17 9.15
C LYS A 94 -10.88 3.77 8.64
N TRP A 95 -9.68 3.26 8.92
CA TRP A 95 -9.21 1.94 8.49
C TRP A 95 -9.32 0.89 9.59
N SER A 96 -9.74 1.27 10.80
CA SER A 96 -9.89 0.37 11.95
C SER A 96 -10.66 -0.91 11.58
N GLY A 97 -10.07 -2.07 11.88
CA GLY A 97 -10.65 -3.38 11.59
C GLY A 97 -10.63 -3.81 10.12
N MET A 98 -10.04 -3.03 9.20
CA MET A 98 -9.96 -3.38 7.78
C MET A 98 -8.72 -4.22 7.48
N HIS A 99 -8.75 -4.91 6.35
CA HIS A 99 -7.56 -5.48 5.73
C HIS A 99 -7.00 -4.50 4.69
N ILE A 100 -5.75 -4.09 4.86
CA ILE A 100 -5.06 -3.14 3.98
C ILE A 100 -4.02 -3.87 3.16
N TYR A 101 -4.10 -3.71 1.84
CA TYR A 101 -3.01 -3.96 0.92
C TYR A 101 -2.25 -2.65 0.72
N TYR A 102 -1.07 -2.56 1.30
CA TYR A 102 -0.25 -1.34 1.32
C TYR A 102 0.86 -1.45 0.30
N VAL A 103 0.81 -0.63 -0.75
CA VAL A 103 1.79 -0.62 -1.83
C VAL A 103 2.76 0.54 -1.64
N CYS A 104 4.05 0.25 -1.68
CA CYS A 104 5.12 1.26 -1.55
C CYS A 104 6.35 0.86 -2.38
N ALA A 105 7.14 1.87 -2.78
CA ALA A 105 8.41 1.65 -3.48
C ALA A 105 9.58 1.35 -2.52
N GLU A 106 9.45 1.73 -1.26
CA GLU A 106 10.52 1.66 -0.26
C GLU A 106 9.94 1.43 1.15
N LEU A 107 10.65 0.65 1.97
CA LEU A 107 10.39 0.47 3.39
C LEU A 107 11.31 1.34 4.24
N ASN A 108 10.74 2.01 5.23
CA ASN A 108 11.48 2.83 6.19
C ASN A 108 10.98 2.64 7.64
N GLN A 109 11.70 3.23 8.59
CA GLN A 109 11.36 3.17 10.01
C GLN A 109 10.04 3.88 10.34
N ALA A 110 9.67 4.90 9.56
CA ALA A 110 8.42 5.62 9.76
C ALA A 110 7.20 4.73 9.45
N LEU A 111 7.29 3.90 8.41
CA LEU A 111 6.27 2.90 8.08
C LEU A 111 6.12 1.87 9.19
N LEU A 112 7.24 1.39 9.77
CA LEU A 112 7.20 0.50 10.92
C LEU A 112 6.45 1.13 12.11
N ALA A 113 6.70 2.41 12.39
CA ALA A 113 5.99 3.14 13.45
C ALA A 113 4.49 3.28 13.15
N ALA A 114 4.11 3.59 11.91
CA ALA A 114 2.71 3.64 11.48
C ALA A 114 2.02 2.27 11.60
N CYS A 115 2.72 1.19 11.22
CA CYS A 115 2.20 -0.18 11.33
C CYS A 115 1.88 -0.56 12.78
N ARG A 116 2.69 -0.14 13.77
CA ARG A 116 2.37 -0.35 15.19
C ARG A 116 1.06 0.32 15.59
N THR A 117 0.84 1.56 15.15
CA THR A 117 -0.42 2.28 15.39
C THR A 117 -1.61 1.60 14.73
N LEU A 118 -1.45 1.13 13.49
CA LEU A 118 -2.50 0.42 12.74
C LEU A 118 -2.83 -0.94 13.36
N GLN A 119 -1.83 -1.70 13.80
CA GLN A 119 -2.01 -2.95 14.55
C GLN A 119 -2.79 -2.75 15.86
N ALA A 120 -2.49 -1.68 16.62
CA ALA A 120 -3.25 -1.33 17.82
C ALA A 120 -4.74 -1.04 17.53
N GLN A 121 -5.05 -0.61 16.30
CA GLN A 121 -6.42 -0.40 15.80
C GLN A 121 -7.02 -1.65 15.13
N ARG A 122 -6.40 -2.82 15.31
CA ARG A 122 -6.81 -4.11 14.75
C ARG A 122 -6.89 -4.09 13.22
N VAL A 123 -6.04 -3.30 12.58
CA VAL A 123 -5.88 -3.30 11.13
C VAL A 123 -4.95 -4.44 10.74
N THR A 124 -5.40 -5.29 9.82
CA THR A 124 -4.54 -6.31 9.23
C THR A 124 -3.86 -5.71 8.01
N MET A 125 -2.53 -5.78 7.96
CA MET A 125 -1.76 -5.21 6.84
C MET A 125 -0.98 -6.28 6.08
N THR A 126 -1.05 -6.19 4.76
CA THR A 126 -0.15 -6.84 3.82
C THR A 126 0.58 -5.74 3.05
N ILE A 127 1.88 -5.61 3.24
CA ILE A 127 2.72 -4.69 2.48
C ILE A 127 3.16 -5.38 1.19
N CYS A 128 2.94 -4.73 0.06
CA CYS A 128 3.31 -5.17 -1.27
C CYS A 128 4.39 -4.23 -1.81
N THR A 129 5.57 -4.78 -2.09
CA THR A 129 6.70 -4.03 -2.67
C THR A 129 7.18 -4.72 -3.94
N VAL A 130 7.84 -3.98 -4.83
CA VAL A 130 8.37 -4.50 -6.08
C VAL A 130 9.70 -5.22 -5.87
N ALA A 131 10.54 -4.67 -5.00
CA ALA A 131 11.86 -5.22 -4.72
C ALA A 131 12.24 -4.92 -3.26
N LEU A 132 12.96 -5.84 -2.64
CA LEU A 132 13.56 -5.63 -1.31
C LEU A 132 15.07 -5.44 -1.43
N THR A 133 15.57 -4.37 -0.83
CA THR A 133 17.02 -4.20 -0.65
C THR A 133 17.50 -4.88 0.62
N GLY A 134 18.79 -5.26 0.66
CA GLY A 134 19.39 -5.84 1.88
C GLY A 134 19.29 -4.91 3.11
N THR A 135 19.18 -3.59 2.90
CA THR A 135 18.99 -2.62 3.99
C THR A 135 17.58 -2.66 4.57
N GLU A 136 16.59 -3.06 3.78
CA GLU A 136 15.18 -3.15 4.19
C GLU A 136 14.86 -4.48 4.87
N GLN A 137 15.71 -5.51 4.71
CA GLN A 137 15.48 -6.82 5.33
C GLN A 137 15.30 -6.73 6.85
N ARG A 138 16.04 -5.84 7.52
CA ARG A 138 15.85 -5.60 8.95
C ARG A 138 14.44 -5.09 9.27
N ILE A 139 13.94 -4.15 8.46
CA ILE A 139 12.60 -3.58 8.61
C ILE A 139 11.54 -4.65 8.33
N VAL A 140 11.73 -5.49 7.32
CA VAL A 140 10.85 -6.63 7.01
C VAL A 140 10.72 -7.56 8.22
N ASN A 141 11.85 -7.98 8.81
CA ASN A 141 11.82 -8.86 9.98
C ASN A 141 11.07 -8.23 11.17
N GLU A 142 11.23 -6.92 11.39
CA GLU A 142 10.52 -6.18 12.44
C GLU A 142 9.02 -6.07 12.12
N LEU A 143 8.63 -5.86 10.87
CA LEU A 143 7.23 -5.84 10.42
C LEU A 143 6.55 -7.21 10.59
N GLU A 144 7.24 -8.29 10.20
CA GLU A 144 6.72 -9.66 10.33
C GLU A 144 6.54 -10.06 11.80
N THR A 145 7.44 -9.62 12.69
CA THR A 145 7.30 -9.82 14.14
C THR A 145 6.07 -9.09 14.69
N LEU A 146 5.67 -7.96 14.08
CA LEU A 146 4.43 -7.25 14.42
C LEU A 146 3.18 -7.90 13.79
N GLY A 147 3.31 -9.01 13.07
CA GLY A 147 2.21 -9.67 12.38
C GLY A 147 1.79 -8.98 11.07
N VAL A 148 2.65 -8.13 10.50
CA VAL A 148 2.44 -7.54 9.18
C VAL A 148 3.11 -8.42 8.13
N LYS A 149 2.34 -8.86 7.13
CA LYS A 149 2.88 -9.66 6.03
C LYS A 149 3.57 -8.73 5.03
N VAL A 150 4.78 -9.07 4.60
CA VAL A 150 5.46 -8.39 3.49
C VAL A 150 5.51 -9.34 2.31
N VAL A 151 5.16 -8.86 1.12
CA VAL A 151 5.18 -9.62 -0.12
C VAL A 151 5.93 -8.80 -1.17
N GLU A 152 7.00 -9.39 -1.67
CA GLU A 152 7.70 -8.90 -2.86
C GLU A 152 6.99 -9.46 -4.10
N ILE A 153 6.54 -8.58 -4.99
CA ILE A 153 5.81 -8.93 -6.21
C ILE A 153 6.62 -8.41 -7.40
N SER A 154 7.37 -9.33 -8.01
CA SER A 154 8.24 -9.11 -9.18
C SER A 154 7.64 -9.65 -10.47
#